data_AF-A0A932TFS4-F1
#
_entry.id   AF-A0A932TFS4-F1
#
_cell.length_a   1.000
_cell.length_b   1.000
_cell.length_c   1.000
_cell.angle_alpha   90.00
_cell.angle_beta   90.00
_cell.angle_gamma   90.00
#
_symmetry.space_group_name_H-M   'P 1'
#
loop_
_entity.id
_entity.type
_entity.pdbx_description
1 polymer ?
#
loop_
_entity_poly.entity_id
_entity_poly.type
_entity_poly.pdbx_seq_one_letter_code
_entity_poly.pdbx_strand_id
1 'polypeptide(L)'
;MQPDDLERFTTACLQRLGAELRPLAPQVARVRLPDAALDLFEGAREVTLAFQPEAAQAHTDALLVAVGSYALDRLLEHLRQQPAAVVGAL
;
A
#
# COMPACT_ATOMS: atom_id res chain seq x y z
N MET A 1 -8.83 -2.44 -14.26
CA MET A 1 -8.17 -1.36 -13.51
C MET A 1 -6.82 -1.15 -14.16
N GLN A 2 -6.50 0.06 -14.62
CA GLN A 2 -5.19 0.34 -15.19
C GLN A 2 -4.14 0.43 -14.05
N PRO A 3 -2.85 0.19 -14.31
CA PRO A 3 -1.80 0.28 -13.28
C PRO A 3 -1.77 1.65 -12.59
N ASP A 4 -2.02 2.74 -13.32
CA ASP A 4 -2.16 4.09 -12.77
C ASP A 4 -3.32 4.25 -11.77
N ASP A 5 -4.46 3.58 -12.01
CA ASP A 5 -5.58 3.60 -11.06
C ASP A 5 -5.23 2.84 -9.78
N LEU A 6 -4.49 1.74 -9.91
CA LEU A 6 -4.09 0.91 -8.78
C LEU A 6 -3.07 1.61 -7.89
N GLU A 7 -2.08 2.28 -8.49
CA GLU A 7 -1.13 3.11 -7.76
C GLU A 7 -1.86 4.21 -6.98
N ARG A 8 -2.76 4.94 -7.66
CA ARG A 8 -3.52 6.04 -7.06
C ARG A 8 -4.41 5.55 -5.92
N PHE A 9 -5.08 4.42 -6.10
CA PHE A 9 -5.91 3.78 -5.09
C PHE A 9 -5.09 3.33 -3.87
N THR A 10 -4.00 2.60 -4.10
CA THR A 10 -3.14 2.08 -3.03
C THR A 10 -2.51 3.22 -2.23
N THR A 11 -2.03 4.25 -2.93
CA THR A 11 -1.49 5.47 -2.32
C THR A 11 -2.54 6.16 -1.44
N ALA A 12 -3.77 6.31 -1.93
CA ALA A 12 -4.85 6.90 -1.15
C ALA A 12 -5.21 6.07 0.09
N CYS A 13 -5.26 4.74 -0.03
CA CYS A 13 -5.49 3.84 1.09
C CYS A 13 -4.40 3.96 2.16
N LEU A 14 -3.13 3.98 1.74
CA LEU A 14 -1.98 4.12 2.63
C LEU A 14 -1.96 5.49 3.33
N GLN A 15 -2.26 6.57 2.60
CA GLN A 15 -2.39 7.90 3.20
C GLN A 15 -3.51 7.95 4.25
N ARG A 16 -4.65 7.29 3.99
CA ARG A 16 -5.75 7.19 4.97
C ARG A 16 -5.37 6.40 6.21
N LEU A 17 -4.51 5.40 6.07
CA LEU A 17 -3.95 4.67 7.20
C LEU A 17 -2.93 5.50 7.99
N GLY A 18 -2.50 6.67 7.49
CA GLY A 18 -1.45 7.49 8.09
C GLY A 18 -0.03 7.02 7.73
N ALA A 19 0.12 6.23 6.67
CA ALA A 19 1.42 5.79 6.20
C ALA A 19 2.15 6.90 5.42
N GLU A 20 3.46 7.01 5.64
CA GLU A 20 4.32 7.93 4.91
C GLU A 20 4.82 7.24 3.64
N LEU A 21 4.45 7.77 2.47
CA LEU A 21 4.96 7.29 1.18
C LEU A 21 6.16 8.13 0.75
N ARG A 22 7.26 7.45 0.44
CA ARG A 22 8.48 8.03 -0.13
C ARG A 22 8.78 7.41 -1.49
N PRO A 23 8.72 8.19 -2.58
CA PRO A 23 9.14 7.68 -3.89
C PRO A 23 10.63 7.37 -3.87
N LEU A 24 11.01 6.15 -4.30
CA LEU A 24 12.40 5.71 -4.42
C LEU A 24 12.85 5.69 -5.89
N ALA A 25 11.97 5.22 -6.78
CA ALA A 25 12.22 5.04 -8.19
C ALA A 25 10.88 5.16 -8.96
N PRO A 26 10.90 5.31 -10.30
CA PRO A 26 9.68 5.24 -11.10
C PRO A 26 8.93 3.93 -10.80
N GLN A 27 7.64 4.03 -10.48
CA GLN A 27 6.78 2.91 -10.12
C GLN A 27 7.21 2.14 -8.85
N VAL A 28 8.04 2.75 -7.99
CA VAL A 28 8.46 2.20 -6.69
C VAL A 28 8.39 3.25 -5.59
N ALA A 29 7.63 2.96 -4.53
CA ALA A 29 7.60 3.77 -3.32
C ALA A 29 7.91 2.93 -2.09
N ARG A 30 8.69 3.51 -1.18
CA ARG A 30 8.81 3.01 0.18
C ARG A 30 7.67 3.57 1.00
N VAL A 31 7.01 2.70 1.74
CA VAL A 31 5.85 3.03 2.56
C VAL A 31 6.22 2.72 3.99
N ARG A 32 6.18 3.74 4.83
CA ARG A 32 6.35 3.60 6.27
C ARG A 32 4.99 3.53 6.93
N LEU A 33 4.68 2.38 7.50
CA LEU A 33 3.40 2.12 8.15
C LEU A 33 3.46 2.65 9.60
N PRO A 34 2.37 3.25 10.09
CA PRO A 34 2.28 3.60 11.51
C PRO A 34 2.17 2.35 12.38
N ASP A 35 2.52 2.47 13.66
CA ASP A 35 2.51 1.34 14.60
C ASP A 35 1.15 0.61 14.68
N ALA A 36 0.04 1.33 14.49
CA ALA A 36 -1.32 0.76 14.45
C ALA A 36 -1.58 -0.16 13.23
N ALA A 37 -0.72 -0.09 12.21
CA ALA A 37 -0.85 -0.78 10.94
C ALA A 37 0.29 -1.80 10.70
N LEU A 38 1.10 -2.13 11.71
CA LEU A 38 2.22 -3.06 11.54
C LEU A 38 1.77 -4.49 11.25
N ASP A 39 0.65 -4.91 11.85
CA ASP A 39 0.06 -6.25 11.61
C ASP A 39 -0.33 -6.49 10.15
N LEU A 40 -0.47 -5.44 9.33
CA LEU A 40 -0.79 -5.59 7.89
C LEU A 40 0.31 -6.25 7.08
N PHE A 41 1.57 -6.00 7.42
CA PHE A 41 2.73 -6.45 6.67
C PHE A 41 3.68 -7.25 7.57
N GLU A 42 3.15 -8.24 8.29
CA GLU A 42 3.93 -9.14 9.16
C GLU A 42 4.78 -8.40 10.21
N GLY A 43 4.32 -7.25 10.67
CA GLY A 43 5.05 -6.41 11.63
C GLY A 43 6.05 -5.44 10.99
N ALA A 44 6.11 -5.36 9.66
CA ALA A 44 7.05 -4.48 8.96
C ALA A 44 6.68 -3.00 9.14
N ARG A 45 7.61 -2.21 9.69
CA ARG A 45 7.49 -0.74 9.81
C ARG A 45 7.65 -0.02 8.47
N GLU A 46 8.47 -0.59 7.59
CA GLU A 46 8.73 -0.04 6.26
C GLU A 46 8.66 -1.17 5.25
N VAL A 47 7.88 -0.95 4.20
CA VAL A 47 7.75 -1.89 3.08
C VAL A 47 8.05 -1.14 1.79
N THR A 48 8.72 -1.81 0.86
CA THR A 48 8.93 -1.27 -0.48
C THR A 48 7.83 -1.82 -1.37
N LEU A 49 7.05 -0.95 -2.00
CA LEU A 49 5.97 -1.32 -2.91
C LEU A 49 6.39 -0.97 -4.34
N ALA A 50 6.22 -1.93 -5.25
CA ALA A 50 6.37 -1.72 -6.67
C ALA A 50 5.00 -1.81 -7.34
N PHE A 51 4.62 -0.81 -8.14
CA PHE A 51 3.33 -0.76 -8.83
C PHE A 51 3.37 -1.42 -10.23
N GLN A 52 4.57 -1.85 -10.65
CA GLN A 52 4.78 -2.56 -11.90
C GLN A 52 5.67 -3.79 -11.73
N PRO A 53 5.42 -4.86 -12.50
CA PRO A 53 6.23 -6.07 -12.45
C PRO A 53 7.68 -5.84 -12.88
N GLU A 54 7.93 -4.92 -13.81
CA GLU A 54 9.30 -4.55 -14.22
C GLU A 54 10.06 -3.89 -13.07
N ALA A 55 9.39 -3.02 -12.32
CA ALA A 55 9.95 -2.35 -11.15
C ALA A 55 10.19 -3.33 -9.98
N ALA A 56 9.28 -4.29 -9.77
CA ALA A 56 9.46 -5.37 -8.79
C ALA A 56 10.63 -6.31 -9.16
N GLN A 57 10.83 -6.58 -10.45
CA GLN A 57 11.98 -7.37 -10.91
C GLN A 57 13.31 -6.62 -10.72
N ALA A 58 13.31 -5.29 -10.89
CA ALA A 58 14.48 -4.46 -10.65
C ALA A 58 14.80 -4.30 -9.15
N HIS A 59 13.82 -4.49 -8.27
CA HIS A 59 13.95 -4.37 -6.81
C HIS A 59 13.42 -5.62 -6.12
N THR A 60 14.29 -6.60 -5.88
CA THR A 60 13.92 -7.89 -5.24
C THR A 60 13.29 -7.75 -3.84
N ASP A 61 13.56 -6.63 -3.16
CA ASP A 61 12.96 -6.26 -1.87
C ASP A 61 11.59 -5.56 -1.99
N ALA A 62 11.06 -5.36 -3.21
CA ALA A 62 9.80 -4.69 -3.44
C ALA A 62 8.64 -5.70 -3.58
N LEU A 63 7.60 -5.47 -2.79
CA LEU A 63 6.33 -6.16 -2.92
C LEU A 63 5.57 -5.60 -4.13
N LEU A 64 5.29 -6.48 -5.09
CA LEU A 64 4.46 -6.13 -6.25
C LEU A 64 3.02 -5.87 -5.81
N VAL A 65 2.57 -4.64 -5.99
CA VAL A 65 1.17 -4.24 -5.82
C VAL A 65 0.45 -4.50 -7.14
N ALA A 66 -0.26 -5.61 -7.20
CA ALA A 66 -1.14 -5.97 -8.30
C ALA A 66 -2.56 -6.28 -7.79
N VAL A 67 -3.56 -6.17 -8.64
CA VAL A 67 -4.92 -6.65 -8.33
C VAL A 67 -4.87 -8.15 -8.10
N GLY A 68 -5.31 -8.62 -6.92
CA GLY A 68 -5.16 -10.01 -6.48
C GLY A 68 -3.78 -10.37 -5.91
N SER A 69 -2.92 -9.37 -5.69
CA SER A 69 -1.70 -9.57 -4.91
C SER A 69 -2.02 -9.60 -3.41
N TYR A 70 -1.28 -10.44 -2.69
CA TYR A 70 -1.35 -10.56 -1.24
C TYR A 70 -1.29 -9.20 -0.52
N ALA A 71 -0.47 -8.26 -1.01
CA ALA A 71 -0.34 -6.92 -0.44
C ALA A 71 -1.64 -6.11 -0.54
N LEU A 72 -2.35 -6.18 -1.68
CA LEU A 72 -3.62 -5.47 -1.86
C LEU A 72 -4.75 -6.13 -1.06
N ASP A 73 -4.82 -7.47 -1.07
CA ASP A 73 -5.84 -8.22 -0.32
C ASP A 73 -5.74 -7.96 1.18
N ARG A 74 -4.52 -7.96 1.75
CA ARG A 74 -4.32 -7.61 3.17
C ARG A 74 -4.74 -6.19 3.49
N LEU A 75 -4.42 -5.25 2.62
CA LEU A 75 -4.75 -3.83 2.79
C LEU A 75 -6.26 -3.61 2.73
N LEU A 76 -6.95 -4.28 1.80
CA LEU A 76 -8.42 -4.26 1.68
C LEU A 76 -9.10 -4.96 2.86
N GLU A 77 -8.55 -6.07 3.33
CA GLU A 77 -9.07 -6.82 4.48
C GLU A 77 -9.01 -5.97 5.75
N HIS A 78 -7.90 -5.27 5.99
CA HIS A 78 -7.78 -4.36 7.13
C HIS A 78 -8.69 -3.13 7.01
N LEU A 79 -8.82 -2.54 5.82
CA LEU A 79 -9.78 -1.45 5.58
C LEU A 79 -11.23 -1.92 5.77
N ARG A 80 -11.55 -3.18 5.47
CA ARG A 80 -12.87 -3.79 5.75
C ARG A 80 -13.09 -4.04 7.24
N GLN A 81 -12.03 -4.31 8.01
CA GLN A 81 -12.12 -4.57 9.44
C GLN A 81 -12.06 -3.31 10.30
N GLN A 82 -11.62 -2.18 9.75
CA GLN A 82 -11.86 -0.89 10.39
C GLN A 82 -13.37 -0.57 10.30
N PRO A 83 -14.07 -0.35 11.44
CA PRO A 83 -15.37 0.28 11.36
C PRO A 83 -15.19 1.61 10.64
N ALA A 84 -16.09 1.93 9.70
CA ALA A 84 -16.10 3.19 8.96
C ALA A 84 -16.27 4.36 9.94
N ALA A 85 -15.23 4.70 10.69
CA ALA A 85 -15.17 5.88 11.49
C ALA A 85 -14.77 7.00 10.54
N VAL A 86 -15.73 7.87 10.28
CA VAL A 86 -15.60 9.17 9.62
C VAL A 86 -15.57 9.08 8.08
N VAL A 87 -16.72 8.71 7.51
CA VAL A 87 -17.32 9.59 6.50
C VAL A 87 -17.77 10.82 7.29
N GLY A 88 -16.88 11.79 7.40
CA GLY A 88 -17.20 13.11 7.89
C GLY A 88 -18.25 13.70 6.97
N ALA A 89 -19.32 14.18 7.59
CA ALA A 89 -20.29 15.09 6.99
C ALA A 89 -19.57 16.16 6.16
N LEU A 90 -19.93 16.26 4.88
CA LEU A 90 -19.95 17.48 4.08
C LEU A 90 -21.06 17.31 3.04
#